data_AF-A0A2A2GZ70-F1
#
_entry.id   AF-A0A2A2GZ70-F1
#
_cell.length_a   1.000
_cell.length_b   1.000
_cell.length_c   1.000
_cell.angle_alpha   90.00
_cell.angle_beta   90.00
_cell.angle_gamma   90.00
#
_symmetry.space_group_name_H-M   'P 1'
#
loop_
_entity.id
_entity.type
_entity.pdbx_description
1 polymer ?
#
loop_
_entity_poly.entity_id
_entity_poly.type
_entity_poly.pdbx_seq_one_letter_code
_entity_poly.pdbx_strand_id
1 'polypeptide(L)'
;MAKKITRLKAAAASCTPQTREQVINDIKNLGDIQREMTRLETQINDEIARLTHQHAADIEAMKARITLLQRGIQTWCEANREELTQNGKTKTANLITGEVSWRNRPPSVSLKGMDDILQALEEKGQTDCIIHKAQLDKNALLKNQDTIQRLNIPGITFRNQLEDFIITPFEQEVTS
;
A
#
# COMPACT_ATOMS: atom_id res chain seq x y z
N MET A 1 -0.79 -0.36 -3.89
CA MET A 1 -2.20 -0.12 -3.50
C MET A 1 -3.05 -1.23 -4.11
N ALA A 2 -3.78 -2.00 -3.30
CA ALA A 2 -4.52 -3.16 -3.79
C ALA A 2 -5.81 -2.73 -4.53
N LYS A 3 -5.95 -3.13 -5.80
CA LYS A 3 -7.09 -2.80 -6.67
C LYS A 3 -8.37 -3.43 -6.12
N LYS A 4 -9.27 -2.60 -5.58
CA LYS A 4 -10.56 -3.02 -5.00
C LYS A 4 -11.48 -3.45 -6.15
N ILE A 5 -11.83 -4.73 -6.21
CA ILE A 5 -12.81 -5.24 -7.19
C ILE A 5 -14.20 -4.78 -6.72
N THR A 6 -14.73 -3.75 -7.36
CA THR A 6 -16.06 -3.21 -7.10
C THR A 6 -17.10 -4.11 -7.76
N ARG A 7 -17.88 -4.85 -6.98
CA ARG A 7 -19.04 -5.60 -7.50
C ARG A 7 -20.18 -4.61 -7.79
N LEU A 8 -20.39 -4.32 -9.07
CA LEU A 8 -21.53 -3.53 -9.54
C LEU A 8 -22.76 -4.44 -9.64
N LYS A 9 -23.85 -4.12 -8.92
CA LYS A 9 -25.19 -4.62 -9.25
C LYS A 9 -25.72 -3.77 -10.41
N ALA A 10 -25.73 -4.33 -11.61
CA ALA A 10 -26.20 -3.63 -12.80
C ALA A 10 -27.73 -3.50 -12.79
N ALA A 11 -28.24 -2.27 -12.80
CA ALA A 11 -29.56 -1.97 -13.34
C ALA A 11 -29.44 -2.06 -14.87
N ALA A 12 -29.90 -3.16 -15.46
CA ALA A 12 -29.80 -3.42 -16.88
C ALA A 12 -30.77 -2.52 -17.67
N ALA A 13 -30.25 -1.45 -18.28
CA ALA A 13 -30.91 -0.74 -19.36
C ALA A 13 -30.39 -1.29 -20.71
N SER A 14 -31.16 -2.23 -21.27
CA SER A 14 -31.37 -2.58 -22.68
C SER A 14 -30.23 -2.34 -23.70
N CYS A 15 -29.23 -3.21 -23.71
CA CYS A 15 -28.55 -3.63 -24.94
C CYS A 15 -28.33 -5.14 -24.82
N THR A 16 -29.42 -5.90 -24.89
CA THR A 16 -29.35 -7.37 -24.87
C THR A 16 -29.21 -7.83 -26.31
N PRO A 17 -28.03 -8.33 -26.73
CA PRO A 17 -27.87 -8.87 -28.08
C PRO A 17 -28.85 -10.03 -28.28
N GLN A 18 -29.55 -10.02 -29.42
CA GLN A 18 -30.57 -11.00 -29.79
C GLN A 18 -30.03 -12.08 -30.74
N THR A 19 -28.87 -11.85 -31.36
CA THR A 19 -28.25 -12.80 -32.30
C THR A 19 -26.82 -13.14 -31.90
N ARG A 20 -26.36 -14.32 -32.34
CA ARG A 20 -24.96 -14.75 -32.18
C ARG A 20 -23.97 -13.76 -32.78
N GLU A 21 -24.31 -13.17 -33.93
CA GLU A 21 -23.47 -12.17 -34.61
C GLU A 21 -23.33 -10.89 -33.80
N GLN A 22 -24.41 -10.43 -33.15
CA GLN A 22 -24.35 -9.28 -32.24
C GLN A 22 -23.42 -9.56 -31.06
N VAL A 23 -23.53 -10.74 -30.43
CA VAL A 23 -22.61 -11.13 -29.35
C VAL A 23 -21.16 -11.19 -29.83
N ILE A 24 -20.89 -11.72 -31.02
CA ILE A 24 -19.53 -11.76 -31.59
C ILE A 24 -18.99 -10.33 -31.79
N ASN A 25 -19.81 -9.43 -32.32
CA ASN A 25 -19.44 -8.02 -32.51
C ASN A 25 -19.22 -7.31 -31.17
N ASP A 26 -20.05 -7.59 -30.15
CA ASP A 26 -19.91 -7.01 -28.82
C ASP A 26 -18.62 -7.49 -28.13
N ILE A 27 -18.26 -8.78 -28.26
CA ILE A 27 -17.00 -9.32 -27.74
C ILE A 27 -15.80 -8.65 -28.42
N LYS A 28 -15.89 -8.42 -29.74
CA LYS A 28 -14.86 -7.69 -30.48
C LYS A 28 -14.73 -6.25 -29.97
N ASN A 29 -15.85 -5.51 -29.90
CA ASN A 29 -15.88 -4.13 -29.42
C ASN A 29 -15.37 -4.00 -27.98
N LEU A 30 -15.71 -4.96 -27.12
CA LEU A 30 -15.19 -5.05 -25.75
C LEU A 30 -13.65 -5.13 -25.76
N GLY A 31 -13.08 -6.02 -26.58
CA GLY A 31 -11.63 -6.15 -26.72
C GLY A 31 -10.98 -4.87 -27.28
N ASP A 32 -11.60 -4.23 -28.27
CA ASP A 32 -11.09 -3.00 -28.86
C ASP A 32 -11.04 -1.85 -27.84
N ILE A 33 -12.11 -1.68 -27.06
CA ILE A 33 -12.18 -0.69 -25.97
C ILE A 33 -11.18 -1.01 -24.85
N GLN A 34 -11.04 -2.29 -24.47
CA GLN A 34 -10.06 -2.70 -23.46
C GLN A 34 -8.62 -2.35 -23.90
N ARG A 35 -8.26 -2.61 -25.16
CA ARG A 35 -6.94 -2.24 -25.69
C ARG A 35 -6.73 -0.73 -25.77
N GLU A 36 -7.77 0.02 -26.15
CA GLU A 36 -7.69 1.48 -26.14
C GLU A 36 -7.51 2.05 -24.73
N MET A 37 -8.22 1.49 -23.74
CA MET A 37 -8.06 1.83 -22.33
C MET A 37 -6.62 1.56 -21.88
N THR A 38 -6.07 0.37 -22.16
CA THR A 38 -4.68 0.05 -21.83
C THR A 38 -3.69 0.99 -22.51
N ARG A 39 -3.90 1.34 -23.78
CA ARG A 39 -3.04 2.31 -24.50
C ARG A 39 -3.05 3.68 -23.82
N LEU A 40 -4.23 4.17 -23.40
CA LEU A 40 -4.35 5.43 -22.67
C LEU A 40 -3.67 5.36 -21.30
N GLU A 41 -3.84 4.27 -20.56
CA GLU A 41 -3.15 4.05 -19.28
C GLU A 41 -1.63 4.06 -19.45
N THR A 42 -1.10 3.39 -20.48
CA THR A 42 0.33 3.39 -20.80
C THR A 42 0.83 4.79 -21.15
N GLN A 43 0.11 5.53 -22.00
CA GLN A 43 0.46 6.92 -22.34
C GLN A 43 0.51 7.84 -21.10
N ILE A 44 -0.46 7.69 -20.19
CA ILE A 44 -0.47 8.43 -18.92
C ILE A 44 0.76 8.08 -18.09
N ASN A 45 1.11 6.79 -17.99
CA ASN A 45 2.27 6.35 -17.22
C ASN A 45 3.59 6.86 -17.82
N ASP A 46 3.71 6.88 -19.14
CA ASP A 46 4.87 7.44 -19.84
C ASP A 46 5.00 8.95 -19.58
N GLU A 47 3.89 9.68 -19.57
CA GLU A 47 3.88 11.11 -19.27
C GLU A 47 4.23 11.40 -17.80
N ILE A 48 3.72 10.59 -16.87
CA ILE A 48 4.11 10.64 -15.45
C ILE A 48 5.61 10.39 -15.30
N ALA A 49 6.15 9.39 -15.99
CA ALA A 49 7.58 9.08 -15.97
C ALA A 49 8.41 10.25 -16.53
N ARG A 50 7.99 10.83 -17.66
CA ARG A 50 8.64 11.99 -18.27
C ARG A 50 8.68 13.19 -17.33
N LEU A 51 7.55 13.56 -16.75
CA LEU A 51 7.45 14.68 -15.81
C LEU A 51 8.26 14.42 -14.53
N THR A 52 8.23 13.19 -14.02
CA THR A 52 9.02 12.80 -12.84
C THR A 52 10.51 12.92 -13.13
N HIS A 53 10.97 12.43 -14.28
CA HIS A 53 12.37 12.51 -14.68
C HIS A 53 12.81 13.97 -14.90
N GLN A 54 11.98 14.79 -15.52
CA GLN A 54 12.26 16.21 -15.78
C GLN A 54 12.56 16.98 -14.49
N HIS A 55 11.85 16.69 -13.40
CA HIS A 55 12.00 17.41 -12.13
C HIS A 55 12.82 16.66 -11.07
N ALA A 56 13.24 15.42 -11.34
CA ALA A 56 13.97 14.60 -10.38
C ALA A 56 15.26 15.29 -9.89
N ALA A 57 16.07 15.83 -10.82
CA ALA A 57 17.32 16.49 -10.49
C ALA A 57 17.11 17.76 -9.64
N ASP A 58 16.11 18.59 -9.99
CA ASP A 58 15.78 19.81 -9.25
C ASP A 58 15.30 19.49 -7.83
N ILE A 59 14.44 18.48 -7.69
CA ILE A 59 13.95 18.01 -6.39
C ILE A 59 15.10 17.51 -5.52
N GLU A 60 16.01 16.70 -6.08
CA GLU A 60 17.18 16.20 -5.35
C GLU A 60 18.14 17.34 -4.95
N ALA A 61 18.36 18.32 -5.84
CA ALA A 61 19.15 19.50 -5.51
C ALA A 61 18.52 20.33 -4.38
N MET A 62 17.19 20.53 -4.39
CA MET A 62 16.47 21.21 -3.31
C MET A 62 16.55 20.43 -2.00
N LYS A 63 16.38 19.09 -2.02
CA LYS A 63 16.55 18.23 -0.83
C LYS A 63 17.95 18.34 -0.24
N ALA A 64 18.98 18.33 -1.09
CA ALA A 64 20.36 18.50 -0.66
C ALA A 64 20.58 19.87 0.01
N ARG A 65 20.05 20.95 -0.59
CA ARG A 65 20.13 22.30 -0.03
C ARG A 65 19.38 22.43 1.30
N ILE A 66 18.18 21.86 1.41
CA ILE A 66 17.41 21.80 2.66
C ILE A 66 18.23 21.10 3.74
N THR A 67 18.82 19.94 3.43
CA THR A 67 19.62 19.16 4.38
C THR A 67 20.85 19.94 4.86
N LEU A 68 21.53 20.63 3.95
CA LEU A 68 22.68 21.47 4.28
C LEU A 68 22.29 22.62 5.23
N LEU A 69 21.21 23.33 4.91
CA LEU A 69 20.69 24.43 5.75
C LEU A 69 20.26 23.93 7.13
N GLN A 70 19.51 22.82 7.19
CA GLN A 70 19.09 22.21 8.44
C GLN A 70 20.27 21.84 9.32
N ARG A 71 21.33 21.25 8.75
CA ARG A 71 22.56 20.92 9.49
C ARG A 71 23.26 22.18 10.00
N GLY A 72 23.41 23.20 9.17
CA GLY A 72 24.03 24.46 9.58
C GLY A 72 23.27 25.14 10.73
N ILE A 73 21.94 25.21 10.64
CA ILE A 73 21.07 25.74 11.69
C ILE A 73 21.22 24.90 12.96
N GLN A 74 21.17 23.57 12.85
CA GLN A 74 21.32 22.67 13.99
C GLN A 74 22.67 22.87 14.69
N THR A 75 23.79 22.86 13.95
CA THR A 75 25.13 23.03 14.51
C THR A 75 25.26 24.35 15.26
N TRP A 76 24.76 25.46 14.70
CA TRP A 76 24.80 26.74 15.37
C TRP A 76 23.88 26.79 16.61
N CYS A 77 22.66 26.26 16.52
CA CYS A 77 21.74 26.22 17.66
C CYS A 77 22.24 25.32 18.79
N GLU A 78 22.95 24.23 18.49
CA GLU A 78 23.57 23.36 19.49
C GLU A 78 24.76 24.05 20.17
N ALA A 79 25.60 24.77 19.41
CA ALA A 79 26.72 25.53 19.97
C ALA A 79 26.27 26.69 20.87
N ASN A 80 25.14 27.34 20.55
CA ASN A 80 24.60 28.47 21.31
C ASN A 80 23.42 28.10 22.20
N ARG A 81 23.26 26.80 22.52
CA ARG A 81 22.07 26.28 23.20
C ARG A 81 21.84 26.94 24.56
N GLU A 82 22.89 27.14 25.35
CA GLU A 82 22.77 27.74 26.68
C GLU A 82 22.19 29.14 26.62
N GLU A 83 22.71 29.99 25.71
CA GLU A 83 22.20 31.33 25.48
C GLU A 83 20.75 31.32 25.00
N LEU A 84 20.44 30.50 23.99
CA LEU A 84 19.11 30.39 23.40
C LEU A 84 18.05 29.86 24.36
N THR A 85 18.45 29.07 25.36
CA THR A 85 17.54 28.44 26.33
C THR A 85 17.58 29.09 27.71
N GLN A 86 18.29 30.21 27.87
CA GLN A 86 18.51 30.87 29.16
C GLN A 86 19.07 29.90 30.21
N ASN A 87 20.13 29.17 29.86
CA ASN A 87 20.72 28.08 30.64
C ASN A 87 19.72 26.95 30.96
N GLY A 88 18.89 26.59 29.98
CA GLY A 88 17.94 25.46 30.08
C GLY A 88 16.59 25.78 30.74
N LYS A 89 16.26 27.06 31.00
CA LYS A 89 14.94 27.46 31.50
C LYS A 89 13.83 27.27 30.47
N THR A 90 14.14 27.39 29.18
CA THR A 90 13.21 27.11 28.07
C THR A 90 13.76 26.00 27.17
N LYS A 91 12.87 25.38 26.38
CA LYS A 91 13.27 24.40 25.34
C LYS A 91 12.93 24.88 23.94
N THR A 92 12.69 26.18 23.79
CA THR A 92 12.35 26.83 22.54
C THR A 92 13.12 28.14 22.42
N ALA A 93 13.44 28.52 21.19
CA ALA A 93 14.08 29.78 20.83
C ALA A 93 13.40 30.37 19.60
N ASN A 94 12.90 31.59 19.71
CA ASN A 94 12.29 32.34 18.61
C ASN A 94 13.34 33.23 17.94
N LEU A 95 13.57 33.05 16.65
CA LEU A 95 14.58 33.74 15.84
C LEU A 95 13.97 34.72 14.83
N ILE A 96 12.80 35.31 15.15
CA ILE A 96 12.04 36.28 14.33
C ILE A 96 11.43 35.65 13.07
N THR A 97 12.22 34.95 12.26
CA THR A 97 11.79 34.27 11.03
C THR A 97 11.32 32.83 11.26
N GLY A 98 11.45 32.33 12.48
CA GLY A 98 11.07 30.97 12.84
C GLY A 98 11.41 30.61 14.29
N GLU A 99 11.03 29.40 14.68
CA GLU A 99 11.26 28.87 16.02
C GLU A 99 12.07 27.56 15.94
N VAL A 100 13.01 27.40 16.87
CA VAL A 100 13.74 26.15 17.10
C VAL A 100 13.31 25.59 18.45
N SER A 101 13.07 24.27 18.52
CA SER A 101 12.71 23.61 19.78
C SER A 101 13.50 22.33 20.01
N TRP A 102 13.90 22.11 21.26
CA TRP A 102 14.56 20.88 21.69
C TRP A 102 13.53 19.96 22.33
N ARG A 103 13.20 18.87 21.65
CA ARG A 103 12.27 17.85 22.14
C ARG A 103 13.00 16.53 22.34
N ASN A 104 12.73 15.89 23.47
CA ASN A 104 13.12 14.50 23.64
C ASN A 104 12.18 13.66 22.81
N ARG A 105 12.72 12.79 21.95
CA ARG A 105 11.89 11.78 21.30
C ARG A 105 11.37 10.82 22.38
N PRO A 106 10.10 10.40 22.31
CA PRO A 106 9.62 9.32 23.17
C PRO A 106 10.49 8.07 22.95
N PRO A 107 10.62 7.18 23.94
CA PRO A 107 11.37 5.94 23.80
C PRO A 107 10.90 5.16 22.58
N SER A 108 11.85 4.78 21.72
CA SER A 108 11.59 3.95 20.55
C SER A 108 12.46 2.70 20.62
N VAL A 109 11.90 1.55 20.27
CA VAL A 109 12.63 0.28 20.22
C VAL A 109 12.96 -0.03 18.76
N SER A 110 14.21 -0.42 18.50
CA SER A 110 14.64 -0.97 17.21
C SER A 110 14.90 -2.47 17.38
N LEU A 111 14.37 -3.28 16.47
CA LEU A 111 14.44 -4.73 16.53
C LEU A 111 15.30 -5.24 15.37
N LYS A 112 16.18 -6.20 15.64
CA LYS A 112 17.00 -6.89 14.63
C LYS A 112 17.11 -8.36 15.02
N GLY A 113 16.80 -9.27 14.10
CA GLY A 113 16.72 -10.70 14.41
C GLY A 113 15.43 -11.02 15.17
N MET A 114 14.28 -10.91 14.49
CA MET A 114 12.97 -11.08 15.11
C MET A 114 12.80 -12.45 15.75
N ASP A 115 13.30 -13.50 15.11
CA ASP A 115 13.14 -14.89 15.56
C ASP A 115 13.89 -15.14 16.87
N ASP A 116 15.15 -14.69 16.96
CA ASP A 116 15.95 -14.78 18.19
C ASP A 116 15.31 -13.98 19.34
N ILE A 117 14.75 -12.80 19.03
CA ILE A 117 14.06 -11.96 20.00
C ILE A 117 12.78 -12.65 20.51
N LEU A 118 11.98 -13.21 19.61
CA LEU A 118 10.76 -13.94 19.98
C LEU A 118 11.09 -15.15 20.85
N GLN A 119 12.07 -15.97 20.44
CA GLN A 119 12.52 -17.12 21.23
C GLN A 119 13.03 -16.69 22.61
N ALA A 120 13.89 -15.67 22.69
CA ALA A 120 14.41 -15.19 23.95
C ALA A 120 13.30 -14.61 24.85
N LEU A 121 12.30 -13.92 24.29
CA LEU A 121 11.16 -13.41 25.05
C LEU A 121 10.28 -14.55 25.58
N GLU A 122 10.06 -15.61 24.80
CA GLU A 122 9.36 -16.82 25.24
C GLU A 122 10.12 -17.53 26.36
N GLU A 123 11.43 -17.77 26.20
CA GLU A 123 12.29 -18.39 27.22
C GLU A 123 12.35 -17.59 28.52
N LYS A 124 12.29 -16.25 28.44
CA LYS A 124 12.28 -15.35 29.60
C LYS A 124 10.88 -15.08 30.17
N GLY A 125 9.84 -15.71 29.61
CA GLY A 125 8.46 -15.58 30.07
C GLY A 125 7.87 -14.17 29.90
N GLN A 126 8.40 -13.36 28.97
CA GLN A 126 7.91 -12.02 28.68
C GLN A 126 6.80 -12.05 27.61
N THR A 127 5.75 -12.84 27.89
CA THR A 127 4.64 -13.07 26.95
C THR A 127 3.81 -11.82 26.67
N ASP A 128 3.81 -10.83 27.58
CA ASP A 128 3.12 -9.55 27.39
C ASP A 128 3.70 -8.73 26.22
N CYS A 129 4.95 -9.01 25.82
CA CYS A 129 5.60 -8.38 24.68
C CYS A 129 5.28 -9.07 23.34
N ILE A 130 4.57 -10.21 23.37
CA ILE A 130 4.29 -11.05 22.20
C ILE A 130 2.79 -11.01 21.90
N ILE A 131 2.43 -10.60 20.69
CA ILE A 131 1.04 -10.60 20.23
C ILE A 131 0.85 -11.74 19.23
N HIS A 132 0.06 -12.74 19.62
CA HIS A 132 -0.35 -13.81 18.70
C HIS A 132 -1.60 -13.39 17.92
N LYS A 133 -1.46 -13.27 16.60
CA LYS A 133 -2.58 -13.05 15.69
C LYS A 133 -3.00 -14.36 15.05
N ALA A 134 -4.00 -15.04 15.61
CA ALA A 134 -4.60 -16.20 14.96
C ALA A 134 -5.30 -15.76 13.66
N GLN A 135 -4.89 -16.35 12.53
CA GLN A 135 -5.55 -16.17 11.24
C GLN A 135 -6.14 -17.50 10.79
N LEU A 136 -7.35 -17.44 10.21
CA LEU A 136 -7.97 -18.62 9.61
C LEU A 136 -7.27 -18.96 8.30
N ASP A 137 -6.73 -20.18 8.21
CA ASP A 137 -6.24 -20.73 6.96
C ASP A 137 -7.41 -21.28 6.13
N LYS A 138 -7.80 -20.51 5.12
CA LYS A 138 -8.88 -20.90 4.20
C LYS A 138 -8.55 -22.14 3.39
N ASN A 139 -7.28 -22.40 3.08
CA ASN A 139 -6.88 -23.58 2.32
C ASN A 139 -6.99 -24.84 3.19
N ALA A 140 -6.58 -24.76 4.46
CA ALA A 140 -6.78 -25.85 5.42
C ALA A 140 -8.27 -26.11 5.70
N LEU A 141 -9.10 -25.07 5.74
CA LEU A 141 -10.57 -25.21 5.85
C LEU A 141 -11.16 -25.92 4.63
N LEU A 142 -10.71 -25.60 3.42
CA LEU A 142 -11.14 -26.28 2.19
C LEU A 142 -10.66 -27.74 2.14
N LYS A 143 -9.41 -28.01 2.54
CA LYS A 143 -8.87 -29.37 2.57
C LYS A 143 -9.63 -30.29 3.54
N ASN A 144 -10.09 -29.74 4.66
CA ASN A 144 -10.83 -30.49 5.69
C ASN A 144 -12.34 -30.19 5.66
N GLN A 145 -12.88 -29.82 4.50
CA GLN A 145 -14.24 -29.33 4.34
C GLN A 145 -15.29 -30.24 4.97
N ASP A 146 -15.22 -31.56 4.74
CA ASP A 146 -16.19 -32.53 5.28
C ASP A 146 -16.18 -32.58 6.82
N THR A 147 -15.02 -32.39 7.43
CA THR A 147 -14.89 -32.38 8.90
C THR A 147 -15.41 -31.07 9.47
N ILE A 148 -15.08 -29.92 8.86
CA ILE A 148 -15.53 -28.61 9.33
C ILE A 148 -17.04 -28.43 9.12
N GLN A 149 -17.60 -28.91 8.01
CA GLN A 149 -19.04 -28.90 7.77
C GLN A 149 -19.81 -29.70 8.82
N ARG A 150 -19.29 -30.86 9.24
CA ARG A 150 -19.90 -31.67 10.32
C ARG A 150 -19.89 -30.99 11.67
N LEU A 151 -18.91 -30.12 11.94
CA LEU A 151 -18.83 -29.34 13.18
C LEU A 151 -19.85 -28.19 13.25
N ASN A 152 -20.53 -27.87 12.13
CA ASN A 152 -21.60 -26.88 12.04
C ASN A 152 -21.25 -25.54 12.73
N ILE A 153 -20.05 -25.03 12.48
CA ILE A 153 -19.55 -23.80 13.11
C ILE A 153 -20.28 -22.59 12.50
N PRO A 154 -20.97 -21.76 13.30
CA PRO A 154 -21.64 -20.56 12.80
C PRO A 154 -20.66 -19.61 12.10
N GLY A 155 -21.02 -19.15 10.90
CA GLY A 155 -20.23 -18.19 10.13
C GLY A 155 -19.27 -18.78 9.09
N ILE A 156 -19.09 -20.11 9.05
CA ILE A 156 -18.35 -20.78 7.97
C ILE A 156 -19.35 -21.30 6.93
N THR A 157 -19.29 -20.75 5.72
CA THR A 157 -20.10 -21.23 4.59
C THR A 157 -19.19 -21.58 3.43
N PHE A 158 -19.20 -22.86 3.05
CA PHE A 158 -18.54 -23.32 1.84
C PHE A 158 -19.49 -23.12 0.66
N ARG A 159 -19.07 -22.32 -0.31
CA ARG A 159 -19.80 -22.14 -1.58
C ARG A 159 -19.14 -23.01 -2.62
N ASN A 160 -19.77 -24.13 -2.94
CA ASN A 160 -19.31 -25.03 -4.00
C ASN A 160 -20.17 -24.77 -5.24
N GLN A 161 -19.59 -24.94 -6.43
CA GLN A 161 -20.32 -24.89 -7.71
C GLN A 161 -20.91 -23.52 -8.06
N LEU A 162 -20.10 -22.46 -7.96
CA LEU A 162 -20.40 -21.21 -8.65
C LEU A 162 -19.85 -21.30 -10.07
N GLU A 163 -20.73 -21.22 -11.06
CA GLU A 163 -20.34 -21.08 -12.45
C GLU A 163 -19.96 -19.62 -12.70
N ASP A 164 -18.71 -19.38 -13.08
CA ASP A 164 -18.25 -18.06 -13.48
C ASP A 164 -18.41 -17.91 -15.00
N PHE A 165 -19.13 -16.87 -15.41
CA PHE A 165 -19.23 -16.48 -16.81
C PHE A 165 -18.08 -15.53 -17.16
N ILE A 166 -17.18 -15.98 -18.03
CA ILE A 166 -15.97 -15.24 -18.43
C ILE A 166 -16.06 -14.93 -19.92
N ILE A 167 -15.86 -13.66 -20.27
CA ILE A 167 -15.67 -13.22 -21.65
C ILE A 167 -14.19 -12.88 -21.82
N THR A 168 -13.50 -13.58 -22.71
CA THR A 168 -12.12 -13.29 -23.09
C THR A 168 -12.09 -12.84 -24.54
N PRO A 169 -12.02 -11.53 -24.82
CA PRO A 169 -11.79 -11.04 -26.18
C PRO A 169 -10.48 -11.61 -26.73
N PHE A 170 -10.40 -11.79 -28.04
CA PHE A 170 -9.18 -12.28 -28.67
C PHE A 170 -8.02 -11.30 -28.44
N GLU A 171 -6.88 -11.77 -27.97
CA GLU A 171 -5.64 -10.99 -27.90
C GLU A 171 -4.54 -11.76 -28.63
N GLN A 172 -3.79 -11.05 -29.48
CA GLN A 172 -2.61 -11.62 -30.11
C GLN A 172 -1.39 -11.14 -29.33
N GLU A 173 -0.76 -12.05 -28.61
CA GLU A 173 0.56 -11.79 -28.02
C GLU A 173 1.59 -11.78 -29.14
N VAL A 174 2.30 -10.66 -29.29
CA VAL A 174 3.48 -10.62 -30.16
C VAL A 174 4.60 -11.30 -29.39
N THR A 175 4.88 -12.57 -29.71
CA THR A 175 6.06 -13.27 -29.20
C THR A 175 7.30 -12.46 -29.58
N SER A 176 7.95 -11.87 -28.58
CA SER A 176 9.27 -11.24 -28.70
C SER A 176 10.29 -12.07 -27.95
#